data_AF-A0A0V8EMH3-F1
#
_entry.id   AF-A0A0V8EMH3-F1
#
_cell.length_a   1.000
_cell.length_b   1.000
_cell.length_c   1.000
_cell.angle_alpha   90.00
_cell.angle_beta   90.00
_cell.angle_gamma   90.00
#
_symmetry.space_group_name_H-M   'P 1'
#
loop_
_entity.id
_entity.type
_entity.pdbx_description
1 polymer ?
#
loop_
_entity_poly.entity_id
_entity_poly.type
_entity_poly.pdbx_seq_one_letter_code
_entity_poly.pdbx_strand_id
1 'polypeptide(L)'
;MIDLLVLLIGVLILLLMIIKFKINTFVSLIVVAVLVGLGLGMPLGQIPVSIQNGIGGSLGELAIVFGFGAMLGRLIADAGGAYRISKTLINSFGKKRIQWAIMVASFIIGIALFFEVGMVLLIPIVFAVALEASVPLIYLGIPMAAGLSVTHGFLPPHPAPIAIAGVLGANPGTVLLYGIIAAIPTVIIAGPVFTKIAKKWVPEAFVVKNKLSAFGEIKEWKLEETPGFGISILTALMPVILMAISTIYSIATNDGKPFAAVTTSAMKAGKVVTTTTYPSSFVENVMMFIGNPVSAMIISLLFALVTMGWMQRKKNSEIAVSIADSVKSIAMLLLVIGGGAALKQILIDGGISVQIANMFKDSPLSPLLLAWIITVILRVALGSATVAALTAAGLVQPMLASASPNTAALMVLAIGAGSIAASHVNDAGFWMFKEYFD
;
A
#
# COMPACT_ATOMS: atom_id res chain seq x y z
N MET A 1 -15.90 -21.90 -15.04
CA MET A 1 -15.44 -22.92 -14.07
C MET A 1 -14.01 -23.40 -14.36
N ILE A 2 -13.67 -23.70 -15.62
CA ILE A 2 -12.31 -24.11 -16.02
C ILE A 2 -11.27 -23.06 -15.62
N ASP A 3 -11.57 -21.78 -15.80
CA ASP A 3 -10.63 -20.68 -15.52
C ASP A 3 -10.31 -20.50 -14.04
N LEU A 4 -11.29 -20.73 -13.15
CA LEU A 4 -11.04 -20.77 -11.70
C LEU A 4 -10.14 -21.96 -11.32
N LEU A 5 -10.27 -23.09 -12.02
CA LEU A 5 -9.43 -24.26 -11.81
C LEU A 5 -7.99 -23.99 -12.30
N VAL A 6 -7.83 -23.29 -13.43
CA VAL A 6 -6.53 -22.81 -13.92
C VAL A 6 -5.87 -21.88 -12.91
N LEU A 7 -6.62 -20.95 -12.32
CA LEU A 7 -6.13 -20.07 -11.25
C LEU A 7 -5.66 -20.87 -10.04
N LEU A 8 -6.50 -21.78 -9.54
CA LEU A 8 -6.18 -22.60 -8.36
C LEU A 8 -4.93 -23.46 -8.59
N ILE A 9 -4.81 -24.08 -9.77
CA ILE A 9 -3.62 -24.82 -10.17
C ILE A 9 -2.41 -23.90 -10.28
N GLY A 10 -2.56 -22.70 -10.86
CA GLY A 10 -1.48 -21.72 -10.96
C GLY A 10 -0.93 -21.32 -9.60
N VAL A 11 -1.79 -21.06 -8.61
CA VAL A 11 -1.39 -20.78 -7.23
C VAL A 11 -0.69 -21.98 -6.60
N LEU A 12 -1.20 -23.19 -6.79
CA LEU A 12 -0.55 -24.41 -6.27
C LEU A 12 0.84 -24.61 -6.88
N ILE A 13 1.01 -24.39 -8.18
CA ILE A 13 2.31 -24.46 -8.87
C ILE A 13 3.27 -23.40 -8.31
N LEU A 14 2.79 -22.16 -8.12
CA LEU A 14 3.59 -21.08 -7.54
C LEU A 14 4.11 -21.45 -6.14
N LEU A 15 3.21 -21.94 -5.27
CA LEU A 15 3.57 -22.37 -3.92
C LEU A 15 4.53 -23.56 -3.96
N LEU A 16 4.33 -24.52 -4.86
CA LEU A 16 5.23 -25.66 -5.06
C LEU A 16 6.64 -25.20 -5.48
N MET A 17 6.74 -24.28 -6.44
CA MET A 17 8.02 -23.73 -6.92
C MET A 17 8.79 -23.02 -5.80
N ILE A 18 8.11 -22.21 -4.98
CA ILE A 18 8.74 -21.41 -3.93
C ILE A 18 9.06 -22.27 -2.70
N ILE A 19 8.12 -23.12 -2.25
CA ILE A 19 8.26 -23.84 -0.98
C ILE A 19 9.07 -25.13 -1.16
N LYS A 20 8.68 -25.97 -2.13
CA LYS A 20 9.30 -27.30 -2.32
C LYS A 20 10.58 -27.21 -3.12
N PHE A 21 10.54 -26.50 -4.25
CA PHE A 21 11.69 -26.40 -5.16
C PHE A 21 12.63 -25.23 -4.83
N LYS A 22 12.22 -24.31 -3.93
CA LYS A 22 13.01 -23.15 -3.50
C LYS A 22 13.53 -22.30 -4.65
N ILE A 23 12.76 -22.23 -5.74
CA ILE A 23 13.07 -21.38 -6.89
C ILE A 23 12.86 -19.93 -6.48
N ASN A 24 13.69 -19.02 -7.02
CA ASN A 24 13.55 -17.59 -6.79
C ASN A 24 12.10 -17.13 -7.03
N THR A 25 11.58 -16.30 -6.12
CA THR A 25 10.19 -15.85 -6.15
C THR A 25 9.82 -15.16 -7.45
N PHE A 26 10.65 -14.20 -7.92
CA PHE A 26 10.35 -13.44 -9.12
C PHE A 26 10.27 -14.35 -10.33
N VAL A 27 11.25 -15.26 -10.48
CA VAL A 27 11.25 -16.25 -11.56
C VAL A 27 10.00 -17.13 -11.50
N SER A 28 9.63 -17.60 -10.31
CA SER A 28 8.43 -18.44 -10.12
C SER A 28 7.16 -17.70 -10.52
N LEU A 29 7.03 -16.41 -10.16
CA LEU A 29 5.89 -15.58 -10.54
C LEU A 29 5.77 -15.40 -12.05
N ILE A 30 6.89 -15.13 -12.74
CA ILE A 30 6.88 -14.97 -14.20
C ILE A 30 6.54 -16.28 -14.92
N VAL A 31 7.13 -17.41 -14.48
CA VAL A 31 6.84 -18.71 -15.06
C VAL A 31 5.36 -19.07 -14.87
N VAL A 32 4.82 -18.86 -13.67
CA VAL A 32 3.41 -19.12 -13.40
C VAL A 32 2.50 -18.18 -14.18
N ALA A 33 2.86 -16.91 -14.36
CA ALA A 33 2.11 -15.97 -15.20
C ALA A 33 2.00 -16.48 -16.65
N VAL A 34 3.08 -17.01 -17.22
CA VAL A 34 3.05 -17.64 -18.55
C VAL A 34 2.14 -18.87 -18.56
N LEU A 35 2.31 -19.79 -17.61
CA LEU A 35 1.51 -21.03 -17.54
C LEU A 35 0.00 -20.75 -17.38
N VAL A 36 -0.34 -19.79 -16.53
CA VAL A 36 -1.73 -19.36 -16.32
C VAL A 36 -2.29 -18.71 -17.58
N GLY A 37 -1.53 -17.83 -18.25
CA GLY A 37 -1.98 -17.22 -19.51
C GLY A 37 -2.27 -18.25 -20.60
N LEU A 38 -1.42 -19.29 -20.69
CA LEU A 38 -1.67 -20.43 -21.58
C LEU A 38 -2.92 -21.22 -21.17
N GLY A 39 -3.10 -21.48 -19.86
CA GLY A 39 -4.26 -22.19 -19.34
C GLY A 39 -5.59 -21.45 -19.52
N LEU A 40 -5.56 -20.12 -19.51
CA LEU A 40 -6.70 -19.25 -19.81
C LEU A 40 -6.97 -19.10 -21.32
N GLY A 41 -6.17 -19.73 -22.18
CA GLY A 41 -6.36 -19.69 -23.63
C GLY A 41 -5.98 -18.35 -24.26
N MET A 42 -5.11 -17.57 -23.62
CA MET A 42 -4.66 -16.29 -24.18
C MET A 42 -3.85 -16.51 -25.48
N PRO A 43 -3.96 -15.62 -26.48
CA PRO A 43 -3.05 -15.61 -27.62
C PRO A 43 -1.58 -15.54 -27.18
N LEU A 44 -0.73 -16.38 -27.77
CA LEU A 44 0.69 -16.48 -27.39
C LEU A 44 1.43 -15.13 -27.47
N GLY A 45 1.09 -14.30 -28.46
CA GLY A 45 1.66 -12.96 -28.62
C GLY A 45 1.20 -11.95 -27.57
N GLN A 46 0.04 -12.18 -26.92
CA GLN A 46 -0.50 -11.29 -25.89
C GLN A 46 0.18 -11.52 -24.53
N ILE A 47 0.59 -12.75 -24.21
CA ILE A 47 1.15 -13.09 -22.90
C ILE A 47 2.36 -12.21 -22.52
N PRO A 48 3.40 -12.01 -23.38
CA PRO A 48 4.51 -11.14 -23.03
C PRO A 48 4.09 -9.68 -22.85
N VAL A 49 3.13 -9.20 -23.65
CA VAL A 49 2.61 -7.82 -23.57
C VAL A 49 1.86 -7.61 -22.26
N SER A 50 1.01 -8.56 -21.87
CA SER A 50 0.31 -8.55 -20.58
C SER A 50 1.28 -8.56 -19.40
N ILE A 51 2.33 -9.38 -19.46
CA ILE A 51 3.39 -9.40 -18.44
C ILE A 51 4.07 -8.02 -18.34
N GLN A 52 4.49 -7.44 -19.47
CA GLN A 52 5.14 -6.13 -19.51
C GLN A 52 4.23 -5.02 -18.97
N ASN A 53 2.96 -5.01 -19.36
CA ASN A 53 1.97 -4.06 -18.89
C ASN A 53 1.72 -4.19 -17.38
N GLY A 54 1.65 -5.43 -16.87
CA GLY A 54 1.48 -5.69 -15.45
C GLY A 54 2.65 -5.16 -14.62
N ILE A 55 3.88 -5.49 -15.05
CA ILE A 55 5.11 -5.01 -14.41
C ILE A 55 5.18 -3.48 -14.47
N GLY A 56 5.08 -2.89 -15.67
CA GLY A 56 5.25 -1.45 -15.90
C GLY A 56 4.18 -0.62 -15.20
N GLY A 57 2.92 -1.04 -15.27
CA GLY A 57 1.80 -0.35 -14.64
C GLY A 57 1.87 -0.34 -13.11
N SER A 58 2.54 -1.31 -12.49
CA SER A 58 2.70 -1.34 -11.03
C SER A 58 4.04 -0.74 -10.59
N LEU A 59 5.15 -1.05 -11.27
CA LEU A 59 6.47 -0.54 -10.91
C LEU A 59 6.67 0.94 -11.25
N GLY A 60 5.91 1.54 -12.18
CA GLY A 60 6.09 2.94 -12.54
C GLY A 60 6.05 3.89 -11.33
N GLU A 61 4.99 3.79 -10.51
CA GLU A 61 4.87 4.56 -9.28
C GLU A 61 5.67 3.94 -8.12
N LEU A 62 5.57 2.62 -7.94
CA LEU A 62 6.16 1.93 -6.78
C LEU A 62 7.69 1.99 -6.78
N ALA A 63 8.36 1.93 -7.94
CA ALA A 63 9.82 2.00 -7.99
C ALA A 63 10.33 3.34 -7.43
N ILE A 64 9.62 4.43 -7.71
CA ILE A 64 10.01 5.76 -7.21
C ILE A 64 9.67 5.88 -5.72
N VAL A 65 8.45 5.52 -5.33
CA VAL A 65 8.00 5.59 -3.94
C VAL A 65 8.90 4.75 -3.02
N PHE A 66 9.18 3.50 -3.40
CA PHE A 66 9.98 2.60 -2.58
C PHE A 66 11.46 2.95 -2.66
N GLY A 67 11.97 3.25 -3.85
CA GLY A 67 13.34 3.69 -4.06
C GLY A 67 13.67 4.89 -3.18
N PHE A 68 12.87 5.94 -3.28
CA PHE A 68 13.09 7.16 -2.49
C PHE A 68 12.72 6.97 -1.03
N GLY A 69 11.77 6.10 -0.70
CA GLY A 69 11.43 5.78 0.68
C GLY A 69 12.54 5.03 1.40
N ALA A 70 13.17 4.07 0.72
CA ALA A 70 14.35 3.37 1.22
C ALA A 70 15.53 4.34 1.40
N MET A 71 15.79 5.21 0.41
CA MET A 71 16.83 6.24 0.50
C MET A 71 16.57 7.21 1.66
N LEU A 72 15.35 7.72 1.79
CA LEU A 72 14.95 8.62 2.86
C LEU A 72 15.09 7.95 4.24
N GLY A 73 14.58 6.72 4.37
CA GLY A 73 14.72 5.93 5.59
C GLY A 73 16.18 5.68 5.96
N ARG A 74 17.01 5.35 4.96
CA ARG A 74 18.45 5.14 5.16
C ARG A 74 19.17 6.41 5.57
N LEU A 75 18.89 7.56 4.95
CA LEU A 75 19.48 8.84 5.33
C LEU A 75 19.15 9.21 6.78
N ILE A 76 17.90 9.01 7.20
CA ILE A 76 17.45 9.27 8.57
C ILE A 76 18.13 8.32 9.57
N ALA A 77 18.24 7.03 9.23
CA ALA A 77 18.91 6.04 10.07
C ALA A 77 20.41 6.34 10.20
N ASP A 78 21.07 6.61 9.08
CA ASP A 78 22.50 6.94 9.02
C ASP A 78 22.81 8.28 9.69
N ALA A 79 21.83 9.17 9.87
CA ALA A 79 21.99 10.42 10.61
C ALA A 79 21.70 10.26 12.11
N GLY A 80 21.15 9.13 12.57
CA GLY A 80 20.69 8.96 13.95
C GLY A 80 19.33 9.62 14.24
N GLY A 81 18.64 10.13 13.22
CA GLY A 81 17.31 10.72 13.38
C GLY A 81 16.27 9.69 13.83
N ALA A 82 16.34 8.46 13.32
CA ALA A 82 15.45 7.37 13.75
C ALA A 82 15.63 7.06 15.25
N TYR A 83 16.87 7.09 15.74
CA TYR A 83 17.19 6.91 17.16
C TYR A 83 16.68 8.07 18.03
N ARG A 84 16.79 9.32 17.55
CA ARG A 84 16.23 10.48 18.27
C ARG A 84 14.71 10.39 18.39
N ILE A 85 14.04 9.96 17.33
CA ILE A 85 12.59 9.77 17.30
C ILE A 85 12.20 8.69 18.30
N SER A 86 12.86 7.52 18.27
CA SER A 86 12.54 6.41 19.15
C SER A 86 12.71 6.76 20.63
N LYS A 87 13.84 7.36 21.01
CA LYS A 87 14.09 7.81 22.39
C LYS A 87 13.03 8.79 22.87
N THR A 88 12.67 9.77 22.05
CA THR A 88 11.64 10.76 22.41
C THR A 88 10.28 10.09 22.61
N LEU A 89 9.86 9.21 21.69
CA LEU A 89 8.58 8.50 21.80
C LEU A 89 8.52 7.60 23.04
N ILE A 90 9.60 6.88 23.35
CA ILE A 90 9.67 6.01 24.52
C ILE A 90 9.63 6.83 25.82
N ASN A 91 10.31 7.98 25.86
CA ASN A 91 10.28 8.86 27.03
C ASN A 91 8.90 9.52 27.24
N SER A 92 8.19 9.86 26.16
CA SER A 92 6.87 10.51 26.24
C SER A 92 5.73 9.53 26.55
N PHE A 93 5.68 8.37 25.87
CA PHE A 93 4.57 7.43 26.00
C PHE A 93 4.86 6.26 26.96
N GLY A 94 6.13 5.93 27.16
CA GLY A 94 6.57 4.76 27.92
C GLY A 94 6.51 3.45 27.12
N LYS A 95 7.37 2.49 27.50
CA LYS A 95 7.49 1.18 26.82
C LYS A 95 6.17 0.40 26.72
N LYS A 96 5.25 0.55 27.70
CA LYS A 96 3.97 -0.18 27.73
C LYS A 96 2.92 0.38 26.75
N ARG A 97 3.00 1.66 26.38
CA ARG A 97 2.01 2.32 25.51
C ARG A 97 2.51 2.54 24.08
N ILE A 98 3.77 2.23 23.81
CA ILE A 98 4.38 2.44 22.50
C ILE A 98 3.64 1.70 21.38
N GLN A 99 3.09 0.50 21.67
CA GLN A 99 2.26 -0.25 20.72
C GLN A 99 1.02 0.55 20.27
N TRP A 100 0.34 1.21 21.21
CA TRP A 100 -0.82 2.04 20.94
C TRP A 100 -0.44 3.34 20.24
N ALA A 101 0.70 3.94 20.63
CA ALA A 101 1.21 5.14 19.98
C ALA A 101 1.52 4.88 18.50
N ILE A 102 2.18 3.77 18.17
CA ILE A 102 2.44 3.37 16.78
C ILE A 102 1.14 3.11 16.01
N MET A 103 0.17 2.42 16.60
CA MET A 103 -1.14 2.20 15.96
C MET A 103 -1.84 3.52 15.61
N VAL A 104 -1.95 4.45 16.57
CA VAL A 104 -2.60 5.74 16.39
C VAL A 104 -1.86 6.59 15.35
N ALA A 105 -0.53 6.65 15.45
CA ALA A 105 0.29 7.37 14.48
C ALA A 105 0.08 6.81 13.06
N SER A 106 0.11 5.48 12.91
CA SER A 106 -0.08 4.81 11.61
C SER A 106 -1.48 5.04 11.05
N PHE A 107 -2.51 5.04 11.90
CA PHE A 107 -3.87 5.35 11.51
C PHE A 107 -4.02 6.79 11.00
N ILE A 108 -3.47 7.77 11.74
CA ILE A 108 -3.52 9.19 11.33
C ILE A 108 -2.77 9.39 10.01
N ILE A 109 -1.57 8.83 9.91
CA ILE A 109 -0.74 8.90 8.70
C ILE A 109 -1.44 8.23 7.51
N GLY A 110 -2.08 7.08 7.75
CA GLY A 110 -2.78 6.31 6.72
C GLY A 110 -4.01 7.00 6.12
N ILE A 111 -4.56 8.04 6.74
CA ILE A 111 -5.66 8.84 6.14
C ILE A 111 -5.16 9.62 4.92
N ALA A 112 -3.89 10.07 4.95
CA ALA A 112 -3.30 10.90 3.91
C ALA A 112 -2.42 10.12 2.93
N LEU A 113 -1.96 8.92 3.30
CA LEU A 113 -1.01 8.14 2.51
C LEU A 113 -1.62 6.88 1.91
N PHE A 114 -1.05 6.47 0.78
CA PHE A 114 -1.18 5.10 0.30
C PHE A 114 -0.55 4.11 1.29
N PHE A 115 -1.14 2.92 1.37
CA PHE A 115 -0.68 1.83 2.24
C PHE A 115 0.82 1.55 2.04
N GLU A 116 1.23 1.43 0.78
CA GLU A 116 2.58 1.09 0.39
C GLU A 116 3.59 2.18 0.79
N VAL A 117 3.24 3.45 0.54
CA VAL A 117 4.05 4.61 0.93
C VAL A 117 4.18 4.66 2.46
N GLY A 118 3.06 4.51 3.17
CA GLY A 118 3.03 4.55 4.64
C GLY A 118 3.87 3.44 5.27
N MET A 119 3.80 2.22 4.74
CA MET A 119 4.61 1.09 5.18
C MET A 119 6.11 1.38 5.04
N VAL A 120 6.54 1.79 3.84
CA VAL A 120 7.96 2.06 3.56
C VAL A 120 8.52 3.16 4.48
N LEU A 121 7.72 4.19 4.76
CA LEU A 121 8.14 5.30 5.63
C LEU A 121 8.16 4.94 7.11
N LEU A 122 7.18 4.16 7.59
CA LEU A 122 7.05 3.86 9.01
C LEU A 122 7.97 2.72 9.47
N ILE A 123 8.31 1.77 8.61
CA ILE A 123 9.12 0.59 8.98
C ILE A 123 10.46 0.97 9.64
N PRO A 124 11.28 1.90 9.09
CA PRO A 124 12.53 2.31 9.73
C PRO A 124 12.32 2.90 11.15
N ILE A 125 11.27 3.70 11.32
CA ILE A 125 10.92 4.33 12.61
C ILE A 125 10.47 3.26 13.60
N VAL A 126 9.56 2.39 13.17
CA VAL A 126 9.01 1.31 13.99
C VAL A 126 10.10 0.32 14.40
N PHE A 127 11.04 0.01 13.50
CA PHE A 127 12.19 -0.82 13.82
C PHE A 127 13.14 -0.17 14.84
N ALA A 128 13.48 1.11 14.65
CA ALA A 128 14.31 1.84 15.62
C ALA A 128 13.63 1.91 17.00
N VAL A 129 12.31 2.07 17.04
CA VAL A 129 11.50 2.01 18.27
C VAL A 129 11.50 0.61 18.87
N ALA A 130 11.36 -0.43 18.06
CA ALA A 130 11.37 -1.81 18.53
C ALA A 130 12.71 -2.18 19.17
N LEU A 131 13.82 -1.82 18.52
CA LEU A 131 15.17 -2.04 19.00
C LEU A 131 15.42 -1.34 20.34
N GLU A 132 15.09 -0.04 20.42
CA GLU A 132 15.28 0.78 21.61
C GLU A 132 14.36 0.35 22.78
N ALA A 133 13.12 -0.05 22.48
CA ALA A 133 12.22 -0.59 23.48
C ALA A 133 12.58 -2.02 23.90
N SER A 134 13.49 -2.68 23.15
CA SER A 134 13.86 -4.09 23.28
C SER A 134 12.65 -5.03 23.14
N VAL A 135 11.81 -4.75 22.15
CA VAL A 135 10.62 -5.54 21.81
C VAL A 135 10.73 -6.11 20.38
N PRO A 136 10.06 -7.22 20.07
CA PRO A 136 10.05 -7.77 18.72
C PRO A 136 9.49 -6.78 17.71
N LEU A 137 10.05 -6.70 16.50
CA LEU A 137 9.54 -5.80 15.46
C LEU A 137 8.06 -6.05 15.15
N ILE A 138 7.66 -7.32 15.03
CA ILE A 138 6.27 -7.73 14.73
C ILE A 138 5.28 -7.25 15.81
N TYR A 139 5.74 -7.06 17.07
CA TYR A 139 4.89 -6.53 18.14
C TYR A 139 4.38 -5.11 17.85
N LEU A 140 5.18 -4.31 17.14
CA LEU A 140 4.82 -2.95 16.69
C LEU A 140 4.36 -2.92 15.23
N GLY A 141 4.86 -3.86 14.41
CA GLY A 141 4.53 -4.00 13.00
C GLY A 141 3.07 -4.34 12.74
N ILE A 142 2.47 -5.27 13.51
CA ILE A 142 1.06 -5.66 13.33
C ILE A 142 0.12 -4.45 13.58
N PRO A 143 0.23 -3.69 14.68
CA PRO A 143 -0.59 -2.49 14.87
C PRO A 143 -0.35 -1.40 13.82
N MET A 144 0.89 -1.22 13.35
CA MET A 144 1.22 -0.30 12.27
C MET A 144 0.49 -0.69 10.97
N ALA A 145 0.63 -1.95 10.58
CA ALA A 145 -0.02 -2.55 9.42
C ALA A 145 -1.53 -2.37 9.48
N ALA A 146 -2.15 -2.73 10.61
CA ALA A 146 -3.58 -2.60 10.81
C ALA A 146 -4.05 -1.14 10.64
N GLY A 147 -3.29 -0.17 11.18
CA GLY A 147 -3.57 1.25 11.02
C GLY A 147 -3.61 1.66 9.56
N LEU A 148 -2.57 1.34 8.80
CA LEU A 148 -2.48 1.69 7.38
C LEU A 148 -3.49 0.94 6.50
N SER A 149 -3.75 -0.34 6.78
CA SER A 149 -4.66 -1.16 5.97
C SER A 149 -6.13 -0.74 6.16
N VAL A 150 -6.54 -0.41 7.39
CA VAL A 150 -7.91 0.01 7.67
C VAL A 150 -8.21 1.34 6.98
N THR A 151 -7.29 2.31 7.02
CA THR A 151 -7.50 3.58 6.33
C THR A 151 -7.56 3.40 4.81
N HIS A 152 -6.68 2.58 4.25
CA HIS A 152 -6.65 2.25 2.83
C HIS A 152 -7.98 1.70 2.31
N GLY A 153 -8.61 0.80 3.07
CA GLY A 153 -9.86 0.18 2.67
C GLY A 153 -11.10 1.02 2.98
N PHE A 154 -11.11 1.77 4.09
CA PHE A 154 -12.37 2.27 4.67
C PHE A 154 -12.56 3.78 4.52
N LEU A 155 -11.47 4.57 4.45
CA LEU A 155 -11.55 6.01 4.71
C LEU A 155 -11.22 6.84 3.47
N PRO A 156 -12.21 7.56 2.90
CA PRO A 156 -11.95 8.78 2.15
C PRO A 156 -11.09 9.74 3.01
N PRO A 157 -10.19 10.53 2.42
CA PRO A 157 -10.00 10.80 1.00
C PRO A 157 -9.00 9.86 0.32
N HIS A 158 -8.70 8.69 0.92
CA HIS A 158 -7.83 7.72 0.28
C HIS A 158 -8.37 7.38 -1.14
N PRO A 159 -7.53 7.36 -2.19
CA PRO A 159 -8.00 7.29 -3.58
C PRO A 159 -8.88 6.09 -3.90
N ALA A 160 -8.61 4.93 -3.29
CA ALA A 160 -9.43 3.73 -3.49
C ALA A 160 -10.87 3.91 -2.95
N PRO A 161 -11.12 4.24 -1.67
CA PRO A 161 -12.47 4.58 -1.16
C PRO A 161 -13.17 5.68 -1.96
N ILE A 162 -12.45 6.73 -2.38
CA ILE A 162 -13.01 7.81 -3.20
C ILE A 162 -13.48 7.30 -4.56
N ALA A 163 -12.66 6.49 -5.24
CA ALA A 163 -12.98 5.99 -6.56
C ALA A 163 -14.15 4.99 -6.53
N ILE A 164 -14.20 4.11 -5.52
CA ILE A 164 -15.34 3.21 -5.30
C ILE A 164 -16.62 4.01 -5.04
N ALA A 165 -16.55 5.05 -4.19
CA ALA A 165 -17.68 5.93 -3.93
C ALA A 165 -18.16 6.63 -5.21
N GLY A 166 -17.24 7.06 -6.08
CA GLY A 166 -17.56 7.61 -7.40
C GLY A 166 -18.30 6.63 -8.32
N VAL A 167 -17.84 5.37 -8.38
CA VAL A 167 -18.49 4.32 -9.18
C VAL A 167 -19.89 4.00 -8.67
N LEU A 168 -20.06 3.93 -7.35
CA LEU A 168 -21.33 3.56 -6.71
C LEU A 168 -22.27 4.75 -6.46
N GLY A 169 -21.87 5.98 -6.80
CA GLY A 169 -22.64 7.19 -6.52
C GLY A 169 -22.80 7.51 -5.03
N ALA A 170 -21.92 6.99 -4.17
CA ALA A 170 -21.98 7.22 -2.73
C ALA A 170 -21.38 8.58 -2.36
N ASN A 171 -21.98 9.27 -1.38
CA ASN A 171 -21.44 10.52 -0.86
C ASN A 171 -20.14 10.25 -0.05
N PRO A 172 -18.98 10.83 -0.42
CA PRO A 172 -17.70 10.58 0.27
C PRO A 172 -17.70 10.96 1.76
N GLY A 173 -18.43 12.00 2.15
CA GLY A 173 -18.57 12.39 3.56
C GLY A 173 -19.32 11.36 4.39
N THR A 174 -20.36 10.74 3.81
CA THR A 174 -21.11 9.65 4.46
C THR A 174 -20.26 8.38 4.56
N VAL A 175 -19.49 8.06 3.51
CA VAL A 175 -18.52 6.96 3.53
C VAL A 175 -17.46 7.19 4.61
N LEU A 176 -16.93 8.42 4.74
CA LEU A 176 -15.98 8.78 5.79
C LEU A 176 -16.57 8.57 7.18
N LEU A 177 -17.79 9.05 7.42
CA LEU A 177 -18.45 8.93 8.73
C LEU A 177 -18.62 7.46 9.14
N TYR A 178 -19.23 6.64 8.28
CA TYR A 178 -19.41 5.22 8.55
C TYR A 178 -18.08 4.47 8.58
N GLY A 179 -17.14 4.88 7.73
CA GLY A 179 -15.79 4.36 7.65
C GLY A 179 -15.06 4.51 8.98
N ILE A 180 -15.08 5.70 9.61
CA ILE A 180 -14.44 5.92 10.92
C ILE A 180 -15.07 5.03 11.99
N ILE A 181 -16.40 4.93 12.01
CA ILE A 181 -17.13 4.09 12.97
C ILE A 181 -16.70 2.62 12.84
N ALA A 182 -16.54 2.11 11.62
CA ALA A 182 -16.06 0.75 11.38
C ALA A 182 -14.54 0.60 11.58
N ALA A 183 -13.77 1.63 11.28
CA ALA A 183 -12.32 1.62 11.27
C ALA A 183 -11.73 1.51 12.68
N ILE A 184 -12.24 2.28 13.64
CA ILE A 184 -11.75 2.29 15.03
C ILE A 184 -11.80 0.90 15.69
N PRO A 185 -12.93 0.18 15.72
CA PRO A 185 -12.96 -1.16 16.30
C PRO A 185 -12.09 -2.13 15.49
N THR A 186 -12.08 -2.00 14.16
CA THR A 186 -11.29 -2.88 13.29
C THR A 186 -9.79 -2.75 13.55
N VAL A 187 -9.24 -1.53 13.64
CA VAL A 187 -7.80 -1.31 13.88
C VAL A 187 -7.39 -1.79 15.28
N ILE A 188 -8.25 -1.65 16.28
CA ILE A 188 -7.98 -2.13 17.64
C ILE A 188 -7.95 -3.66 17.66
N ILE A 189 -8.92 -4.30 17.01
CA ILE A 189 -9.04 -5.77 16.95
C ILE A 189 -7.90 -6.36 16.12
N ALA A 190 -7.69 -5.89 14.89
CA ALA A 190 -6.68 -6.39 13.96
C ALA A 190 -5.24 -5.98 14.35
N GLY A 191 -5.07 -4.92 15.13
CA GLY A 191 -3.77 -4.43 15.57
C GLY A 191 -3.37 -4.98 16.95
N PRO A 192 -3.46 -4.19 18.04
CA PRO A 192 -2.95 -4.59 19.36
C PRO A 192 -3.59 -5.86 19.94
N VAL A 193 -4.89 -6.09 19.71
CA VAL A 193 -5.58 -7.28 20.23
C VAL A 193 -5.10 -8.54 19.49
N PHE A 194 -5.12 -8.52 18.15
CA PHE A 194 -4.63 -9.64 17.34
C PHE A 194 -3.15 -9.92 17.61
N THR A 195 -2.32 -8.90 17.87
CA THR A 195 -0.91 -9.10 18.23
C THR A 195 -0.75 -10.05 19.43
N LYS A 196 -1.64 -9.98 20.43
CA LYS A 196 -1.61 -10.90 21.60
C LYS A 196 -1.95 -12.35 21.21
N ILE A 197 -2.83 -12.53 20.23
CA ILE A 197 -3.24 -13.83 19.71
C ILE A 197 -2.12 -14.39 18.82
N ALA A 198 -1.59 -13.59 17.91
CA ALA A 198 -0.48 -13.94 17.03
C ALA A 198 0.75 -14.39 17.84
N LYS A 199 1.05 -13.73 18.96
CA LYS A 199 2.13 -14.13 19.87
C LYS A 199 1.94 -15.54 20.46
N LYS A 200 0.70 -15.99 20.64
CA LYS A 200 0.39 -17.34 21.11
C LYS A 200 0.45 -18.38 19.99
N TRP A 201 0.07 -18.00 18.77
CA TRP A 201 0.05 -18.92 17.61
C TRP A 201 1.43 -19.16 17.03
N VAL A 202 2.26 -18.12 16.94
CA VAL A 202 3.60 -18.19 16.33
C VAL A 202 4.60 -17.48 17.24
N PRO A 203 4.90 -18.03 18.44
CA PRO A 203 5.81 -17.39 19.40
C PRO A 203 7.21 -17.16 18.84
N GLU A 204 7.66 -18.03 17.92
CA GLU A 204 8.96 -17.95 17.23
C GLU A 204 9.12 -16.68 16.39
N ALA A 205 8.01 -16.09 15.91
CA ALA A 205 8.05 -14.83 15.17
C ALA A 205 8.26 -13.61 16.09
N PHE A 206 8.07 -13.75 17.40
CA PHE A 206 8.17 -12.66 18.38
C PHE A 206 9.53 -12.63 19.08
N VAL A 207 10.61 -12.73 18.30
CA VAL A 207 11.99 -12.62 18.77
C VAL A 207 12.51 -11.20 18.53
N VAL A 208 13.27 -10.66 19.47
CA VAL A 208 13.92 -9.35 19.32
C VAL A 208 15.09 -9.50 18.34
N LYS A 209 15.00 -8.82 17.19
CA LYS A 209 16.06 -8.80 16.17
C LYS A 209 16.89 -7.53 16.32
N ASN A 210 18.20 -7.65 16.13
CA ASN A 210 19.15 -6.52 16.20
C ASN A 210 19.51 -5.93 14.82
N LYS A 211 18.99 -6.51 13.73
CA LYS A 211 19.26 -6.09 12.35
C LYS A 211 17.99 -6.20 11.51
N LEU A 212 17.84 -5.33 10.52
CA LEU A 212 16.88 -5.53 9.42
C LEU A 212 17.63 -5.89 8.15
N SER A 213 17.18 -6.93 7.45
CA SER A 213 17.64 -7.31 6.10
C SER A 213 17.68 -6.10 5.16
N ALA A 214 16.62 -5.29 5.17
CA ALA A 214 16.47 -4.13 4.30
C ALA A 214 17.25 -2.86 4.71
N PHE A 215 17.71 -2.76 5.98
CA PHE A 215 18.29 -1.51 6.52
C PHE A 215 19.62 -1.68 7.26
N GLY A 216 20.18 -2.90 7.34
CA GLY A 216 21.48 -3.19 7.95
C GLY A 216 21.50 -3.07 9.48
N GLU A 217 22.72 -2.97 10.04
CA GLU A 217 22.92 -2.68 11.47
C GLU A 217 22.64 -1.19 11.76
N ILE A 218 21.78 -0.93 12.76
CA ILE A 218 21.64 0.42 13.32
C ILE A 218 22.84 0.66 14.25
N LYS A 219 23.62 1.71 13.96
CA LYS A 219 24.71 2.15 14.85
C LYS A 219 24.14 2.63 16.18
N GLU A 220 24.82 2.34 17.29
CA GLU A 220 24.51 3.00 18.56
C GLU A 220 24.88 4.48 18.46
N TRP A 221 23.93 5.36 18.78
CA TRP A 221 24.11 6.81 18.70
C TRP A 221 24.19 7.43 20.09
N LYS A 222 25.09 8.39 20.25
CA LYS A 222 25.02 9.37 21.35
C LYS A 222 24.01 10.44 20.99
N LEU A 223 23.18 10.86 21.95
CA LEU A 223 22.08 11.79 21.70
C LEU A 223 22.59 13.14 21.14
N GLU A 224 23.81 13.52 21.49
CA GLU A 224 24.48 14.76 21.12
C GLU A 224 24.92 14.77 19.65
N GLU A 225 25.13 13.58 19.07
CA GLU A 225 25.56 13.39 17.67
C GLU A 225 24.37 13.24 16.71
N THR A 226 23.14 13.17 17.26
CA THR A 226 21.93 13.03 16.46
C THR A 226 21.30 14.38 16.10
N PRO A 227 20.62 14.48 14.94
CA PRO A 227 19.79 15.63 14.63
C PRO A 227 18.70 15.83 15.67
N GLY A 228 18.24 17.07 15.81
CA GLY A 228 17.13 17.40 16.70
C GLY A 228 15.86 16.60 16.38
N PHE A 229 15.02 16.39 17.39
CA PHE A 229 13.77 15.63 17.22
C PHE A 229 12.84 16.25 16.16
N GLY A 230 12.67 17.58 16.19
CA GLY A 230 11.81 18.30 15.25
C GLY A 230 12.24 18.13 13.80
N ILE A 231 13.53 18.30 13.48
CA ILE A 231 14.03 18.13 12.11
C ILE A 231 14.00 16.66 11.68
N SER A 232 14.21 15.72 12.62
CA SER A 232 14.10 14.29 12.37
C SER A 232 12.69 13.88 11.99
N ILE A 233 11.69 14.29 12.78
CA ILE A 233 10.28 14.05 12.48
C ILE A 233 9.86 14.78 11.20
N LEU A 234 10.22 16.04 11.04
CA LEU A 234 9.86 16.82 9.85
C LEU A 234 10.41 16.17 8.58
N THR A 235 11.66 15.68 8.61
CA THR A 235 12.25 14.98 7.47
C THR A 235 11.56 13.64 7.22
N ALA A 236 11.32 12.85 8.26
CA ALA A 236 10.68 11.54 8.15
C ALA A 236 9.24 11.62 7.63
N LEU A 237 8.51 12.65 8.07
CA LEU A 237 7.11 12.86 7.74
C LEU A 237 6.91 13.86 6.60
N MET A 238 7.96 14.36 5.95
CA MET A 238 7.84 15.35 4.87
C MET A 238 6.87 14.90 3.76
N PRO A 239 6.92 13.65 3.24
CA PRO A 239 5.98 13.22 2.20
C PRO A 239 4.54 13.24 2.72
N VAL A 240 4.37 12.84 3.98
CA VAL A 240 3.08 12.78 4.68
C VAL A 240 2.50 14.16 4.85
N ILE A 241 3.32 15.14 5.25
CA ILE A 241 2.90 16.52 5.45
C ILE A 241 2.45 17.13 4.13
N LEU A 242 3.23 16.94 3.04
CA LEU A 242 2.89 17.44 1.71
C LEU A 242 1.56 16.86 1.20
N MET A 243 1.40 15.53 1.31
CA MET A 243 0.18 14.86 0.89
C MET A 243 -1.01 15.23 1.79
N ALA A 244 -0.81 15.34 3.10
CA ALA A 244 -1.84 15.76 4.03
C ALA A 244 -2.33 17.19 3.76
N ILE A 245 -1.43 18.12 3.39
CA ILE A 245 -1.82 19.49 3.01
C ILE A 245 -2.76 19.47 1.80
N SER A 246 -2.38 18.76 0.73
CA SER A 246 -3.22 18.61 -0.47
C SER A 246 -4.56 17.95 -0.12
N THR A 247 -4.50 16.92 0.72
CA THR A 247 -5.65 16.16 1.16
C THR A 247 -6.65 17.03 1.95
N ILE A 248 -6.16 17.76 2.96
CA ILE A 248 -6.99 18.68 3.77
C ILE A 248 -7.59 19.76 2.88
N TYR A 249 -6.81 20.31 1.94
CA TYR A 249 -7.31 21.31 1.00
C TYR A 249 -8.41 20.73 0.09
N SER A 250 -8.27 19.48 -0.38
CA SER A 250 -9.27 18.80 -1.18
C SER A 250 -10.58 18.53 -0.42
N ILE A 251 -10.50 18.21 0.88
CA ILE A 251 -11.68 18.08 1.75
C ILE A 251 -12.38 19.43 1.89
N ALA A 252 -11.62 20.51 2.06
CA ALA A 252 -12.17 21.85 2.27
C ALA A 252 -12.78 22.46 1.00
N THR A 253 -12.30 22.11 -0.19
CA THR A 253 -12.63 22.83 -1.44
C THR A 253 -13.17 21.96 -2.58
N ASN A 254 -13.00 20.64 -2.53
CA ASN A 254 -13.32 19.72 -3.64
C ASN A 254 -14.08 18.47 -3.16
N ASP A 255 -14.90 18.58 -2.11
CA ASP A 255 -15.68 17.48 -1.53
C ASP A 255 -14.85 16.23 -1.16
N GLY A 256 -13.55 16.42 -0.86
CA GLY A 256 -12.61 15.34 -0.55
C GLY A 256 -12.13 14.56 -1.77
N LYS A 257 -12.48 14.97 -2.99
CA LYS A 257 -11.96 14.38 -4.22
C LYS A 257 -10.52 14.86 -4.45
N PRO A 258 -9.54 13.96 -4.66
CA PRO A 258 -8.19 14.35 -5.00
C PRO A 258 -8.17 15.25 -6.24
N PHE A 259 -7.29 16.26 -6.24
CA PHE A 259 -7.00 17.00 -7.47
C PHE A 259 -6.27 16.06 -8.42
N ALA A 260 -6.85 15.84 -9.60
CA ALA A 260 -6.31 14.95 -10.60
C ALA A 260 -6.56 15.53 -11.99
N ALA A 261 -5.65 15.25 -12.92
CA ALA A 261 -5.88 15.52 -14.33
C ALA A 261 -7.01 14.62 -14.83
N VAL A 262 -7.97 15.20 -15.56
CA VAL A 262 -9.09 14.45 -16.11
C VAL A 262 -8.79 14.16 -17.57
N THR A 263 -8.55 12.88 -17.86
CA THR A 263 -8.36 12.40 -19.23
C THR A 263 -9.69 11.92 -19.80
N THR A 264 -10.21 12.66 -20.78
CA THR A 264 -11.43 12.29 -21.52
C THR A 264 -11.04 11.75 -22.88
N SER A 265 -11.57 10.56 -23.21
CA SER A 265 -11.42 9.97 -24.54
C SER A 265 -12.75 10.13 -25.28
N ALA A 266 -12.73 10.83 -26.41
CA ALA A 266 -13.91 11.05 -27.25
C ALA A 266 -13.61 10.65 -28.69
N MET A 267 -14.58 10.04 -29.36
CA MET A 267 -14.45 9.74 -30.79
C MET A 267 -14.77 11.01 -31.60
N LYS A 268 -13.78 11.53 -32.33
CA LYS A 268 -13.95 12.69 -33.22
C LYS A 268 -13.47 12.32 -34.61
N ALA A 269 -14.36 12.39 -35.60
CA ALA A 269 -14.10 12.00 -36.99
C ALA A 269 -13.47 10.59 -37.14
N GLY A 270 -14.01 9.60 -36.42
CA GLY A 270 -13.54 8.20 -36.49
C GLY A 270 -12.21 7.92 -35.78
N LYS A 271 -11.61 8.90 -35.10
CA LYS A 271 -10.41 8.72 -34.28
C LYS A 271 -10.72 8.95 -32.80
N VAL A 272 -10.15 8.12 -31.93
CA VAL A 272 -10.18 8.35 -30.48
C VAL A 272 -9.24 9.51 -30.18
N VAL A 273 -9.79 10.66 -29.83
CA VAL A 273 -9.06 11.84 -29.37
C VAL A 273 -9.08 11.82 -27.85
N THR A 274 -7.89 11.79 -27.26
CA THR A 274 -7.71 11.80 -25.81
C THR A 274 -7.28 13.20 -25.38
N THR A 275 -8.13 13.90 -24.63
CA THR A 275 -7.84 15.23 -24.09
C THR A 275 -7.64 15.12 -22.59
N THR A 276 -6.49 15.57 -22.10
CA THR A 276 -6.21 15.66 -20.66
C THR A 276 -6.33 17.11 -20.22
N THR A 277 -7.29 17.37 -19.33
CA THR A 277 -7.53 18.69 -18.75
C THR A 277 -6.98 18.73 -17.34
N TYR A 278 -6.15 19.74 -17.07
CA TYR A 278 -5.62 20.02 -15.74
C TYR A 278 -6.50 21.02 -14.98
N PRO A 279 -6.43 21.05 -13.64
CA PRO A 279 -7.09 22.09 -12.86
C PRO A 279 -6.74 23.50 -13.37
N SER A 280 -7.70 24.41 -13.39
CA SER A 280 -7.47 25.76 -13.94
C SER A 280 -6.75 26.68 -12.95
N SER A 281 -6.91 26.45 -11.65
CA SER A 281 -6.26 27.27 -10.63
C SER A 281 -4.81 26.85 -10.42
N PHE A 282 -3.91 27.83 -10.25
CA PHE A 282 -2.52 27.56 -9.86
C PHE A 282 -2.45 26.80 -8.54
N VAL A 283 -3.29 27.17 -7.56
CA VAL A 283 -3.34 26.52 -6.24
C VAL A 283 -3.73 25.06 -6.39
N GLU A 284 -4.75 24.74 -7.18
CA GLU A 284 -5.18 23.35 -7.42
C GLU A 284 -4.11 22.52 -8.11
N ASN A 285 -3.34 23.10 -9.04
CA ASN A 285 -2.20 22.42 -9.66
C ASN A 285 -1.07 22.14 -8.66
N VAL A 286 -0.76 23.09 -7.78
CA VAL A 286 0.21 22.87 -6.70
C VAL A 286 -0.28 21.77 -5.76
N MET A 287 -1.55 21.77 -5.39
CA MET A 287 -2.15 20.75 -4.53
C MET A 287 -2.15 19.37 -5.21
N MET A 288 -2.46 19.30 -6.50
CA MET A 288 -2.31 18.07 -7.29
C MET A 288 -0.86 17.57 -7.28
N PHE A 289 0.11 18.49 -7.45
CA PHE A 289 1.53 18.14 -7.49
C PHE A 289 2.05 17.63 -6.15
N ILE A 290 1.83 18.34 -5.04
CA ILE A 290 2.32 17.93 -3.71
C ILE A 290 1.52 16.75 -3.12
N GLY A 291 0.28 16.56 -3.58
CA GLY A 291 -0.57 15.42 -3.22
C GLY A 291 -0.18 14.13 -3.93
N ASN A 292 0.59 14.21 -5.03
CA ASN A 292 1.07 13.05 -5.75
C ASN A 292 2.23 12.36 -4.99
N PRO A 293 2.18 11.04 -4.74
CA PRO A 293 3.23 10.32 -4.01
C PRO A 293 4.62 10.45 -4.62
N VAL A 294 4.74 10.39 -5.96
CA VAL A 294 6.02 10.49 -6.65
C VAL A 294 6.66 11.84 -6.38
N SER A 295 5.92 12.93 -6.60
CA SER A 295 6.38 14.29 -6.37
C SER A 295 6.70 14.55 -4.89
N ALA A 296 5.82 14.10 -3.98
CA ALA A 296 6.03 14.24 -2.54
C ALA A 296 7.32 13.54 -2.09
N MET A 297 7.59 12.34 -2.62
CA MET A 297 8.80 11.58 -2.31
C MET A 297 10.07 12.23 -2.90
N ILE A 298 10.00 12.81 -4.10
CA ILE A 298 11.10 13.59 -4.68
C ILE A 298 11.46 14.77 -3.78
N ILE A 299 10.48 15.60 -3.44
CA ILE A 299 10.68 16.79 -2.59
C ILE A 299 11.26 16.37 -1.24
N SER A 300 10.73 15.29 -0.68
CA SER A 300 11.16 14.78 0.63
C SER A 300 12.57 14.21 0.62
N LEU A 301 12.98 13.52 -0.47
CA LEU A 301 14.35 13.05 -0.62
C LEU A 301 15.32 14.22 -0.75
N LEU A 302 14.98 15.25 -1.54
CA LEU A 302 15.79 16.48 -1.64
C LEU A 302 15.91 17.18 -0.29
N PHE A 303 14.81 17.24 0.48
CA PHE A 303 14.83 17.77 1.84
C PHE A 303 15.73 16.93 2.75
N ALA A 304 15.64 15.59 2.70
CA ALA A 304 16.46 14.68 3.49
C ALA A 304 17.96 14.75 3.14
N LEU A 305 18.32 14.98 1.88
CA LEU A 305 19.70 15.22 1.46
C LEU A 305 20.29 16.45 2.17
N VAL A 306 19.49 17.50 2.32
CA VAL A 306 19.88 18.70 3.07
C VAL A 306 19.94 18.42 4.56
N THR A 307 18.85 17.93 5.16
CA THR A 307 18.71 17.86 6.62
C THR A 307 19.47 16.71 7.27
N MET A 308 19.53 15.54 6.62
CA MET A 308 20.14 14.31 7.12
C MET A 308 21.46 13.96 6.42
N GLY A 309 21.77 14.67 5.33
CA GLY A 309 23.07 14.64 4.64
C GLY A 309 23.93 15.83 5.03
N TRP A 310 23.83 16.92 4.26
CA TRP A 310 24.76 18.06 4.34
C TRP A 310 24.74 18.80 5.68
N MET A 311 23.56 19.01 6.29
CA MET A 311 23.46 19.63 7.63
C MET A 311 24.08 18.77 8.73
N GLN A 312 24.19 17.45 8.52
CA GLN A 312 24.90 16.53 9.42
C GLN A 312 26.39 16.42 9.09
N ARG A 313 26.92 17.32 8.25
CA ARG A 313 28.33 17.39 7.83
C ARG A 313 28.85 16.14 7.12
N LYS A 314 27.95 15.34 6.51
CA LYS A 314 28.34 14.17 5.72
C LYS A 314 28.94 14.58 4.38
N LYS A 315 29.94 13.84 3.92
CA LYS A 315 30.54 14.02 2.59
C LYS A 315 29.62 13.49 1.50
N ASN A 316 29.70 14.07 0.30
CA ASN A 316 28.92 13.60 -0.86
C ASN A 316 29.14 12.12 -1.17
N SER A 317 30.36 11.61 -0.96
CA SER A 317 30.67 10.19 -1.15
C SER A 317 29.92 9.29 -0.16
N GLU A 318 29.78 9.72 1.10
CA GLU A 318 29.04 8.97 2.13
C GLU A 318 27.54 8.96 1.83
N ILE A 319 27.00 10.11 1.40
CA ILE A 319 25.60 10.23 0.97
C ILE A 319 25.33 9.33 -0.24
N ALA A 320 26.23 9.32 -1.24
CA ALA A 320 26.10 8.50 -2.43
C ALA A 320 26.12 6.99 -2.11
N VAL A 321 27.01 6.55 -1.21
CA VAL A 321 27.06 5.16 -0.73
C VAL A 321 25.76 4.79 0.00
N SER A 322 25.29 5.66 0.90
CA SER A 322 24.03 5.47 1.63
C SER A 322 22.83 5.28 0.68
N ILE A 323 22.72 6.13 -0.34
CA ILE A 323 21.69 6.00 -1.39
C ILE A 323 21.86 4.68 -2.16
N ALA A 324 23.05 4.36 -2.64
CA ALA A 324 23.29 3.16 -3.43
C ALA A 324 22.93 1.89 -2.66
N ASP A 325 23.30 1.81 -1.38
CA ASP A 325 23.01 0.66 -0.53
C ASP A 325 21.52 0.52 -0.22
N SER A 326 20.80 1.64 -0.07
CA SER A 326 19.34 1.61 0.11
C SER A 326 18.59 1.08 -1.12
N VAL A 327 19.10 1.32 -2.33
CA VAL A 327 18.48 0.77 -3.56
C VAL A 327 18.72 -0.74 -3.64
N LYS A 328 19.95 -1.19 -3.34
CA LYS A 328 20.28 -2.62 -3.35
C LYS A 328 19.39 -3.42 -2.41
N SER A 329 19.07 -2.85 -1.23
CA SER A 329 18.31 -3.57 -0.21
C SER A 329 16.85 -3.81 -0.56
N ILE A 330 16.28 -3.05 -1.52
CA ILE A 330 14.89 -3.23 -1.97
C ILE A 330 14.76 -3.79 -3.40
N ALA A 331 15.87 -4.02 -4.10
CA ALA A 331 15.84 -4.41 -5.51
C ALA A 331 15.07 -5.71 -5.75
N MET A 332 15.30 -6.72 -4.90
CA MET A 332 14.57 -8.00 -4.98
C MET A 332 13.10 -7.84 -4.63
N LEU A 333 12.78 -7.02 -3.62
CA LEU A 333 11.40 -6.69 -3.24
C LEU A 333 10.65 -6.09 -4.44
N LEU A 334 11.24 -5.11 -5.13
CA LEU A 334 10.64 -4.50 -6.32
C LEU A 334 10.41 -5.52 -7.44
N LEU A 335 11.39 -6.37 -7.75
CA LEU A 335 11.23 -7.40 -8.78
C LEU A 335 10.08 -8.34 -8.44
N VAL A 336 10.01 -8.81 -7.20
CA VAL A 336 8.96 -9.71 -6.74
C VAL A 336 7.57 -9.05 -6.81
N ILE A 337 7.44 -7.79 -6.41
CA ILE A 337 6.21 -7.00 -6.59
C ILE A 337 5.83 -6.93 -8.08
N GLY A 338 6.80 -6.66 -8.96
CA GLY A 338 6.60 -6.65 -10.41
C GLY A 338 6.12 -8.00 -10.95
N GLY A 339 6.70 -9.11 -10.48
CA GLY A 339 6.27 -10.47 -10.85
C GLY A 339 4.84 -10.78 -10.42
N GLY A 340 4.44 -10.35 -9.21
CA GLY A 340 3.06 -10.49 -8.74
C GLY A 340 2.10 -9.68 -9.60
N ALA A 341 2.50 -8.46 -9.99
CA ALA A 341 1.74 -7.62 -10.89
C ALA A 341 1.62 -8.18 -12.32
N ALA A 342 2.65 -8.88 -12.81
CA ALA A 342 2.60 -9.59 -14.09
C ALA A 342 1.52 -10.69 -14.06
N LEU A 343 1.55 -11.53 -13.02
CA LEU A 343 0.55 -12.59 -12.82
C LEU A 343 -0.86 -12.00 -12.69
N LYS A 344 -1.03 -10.91 -11.93
CA LYS A 344 -2.28 -10.15 -11.86
C LYS A 344 -2.76 -9.73 -13.24
N GLN A 345 -1.91 -9.13 -14.07
CA GLN A 345 -2.33 -8.63 -15.38
C GLN A 345 -2.74 -9.77 -16.32
N ILE A 346 -2.06 -10.92 -16.27
CA ILE A 346 -2.49 -12.12 -16.98
C ILE A 346 -3.90 -12.56 -16.56
N LEU A 347 -4.21 -12.53 -15.27
CA LEU A 347 -5.53 -12.90 -14.77
C LEU A 347 -6.62 -11.92 -15.23
N ILE A 348 -6.30 -10.63 -15.29
CA ILE A 348 -7.21 -9.59 -15.81
C ILE A 348 -7.45 -9.79 -17.30
N ASP A 349 -6.37 -9.87 -18.10
CA ASP A 349 -6.44 -9.97 -19.56
C ASP A 349 -7.01 -11.32 -20.02
N GLY A 350 -6.87 -12.36 -19.20
CA GLY A 350 -7.50 -13.66 -19.39
C GLY A 350 -8.98 -13.72 -18.98
N GLY A 351 -9.57 -12.63 -18.49
CA GLY A 351 -11.02 -12.50 -18.34
C GLY A 351 -11.64 -13.08 -17.05
N ILE A 352 -10.84 -13.39 -16.03
CA ILE A 352 -11.34 -14.00 -14.78
C ILE A 352 -12.42 -13.15 -14.09
N SER A 353 -12.28 -11.83 -14.18
CA SER A 353 -13.15 -10.85 -13.50
C SER A 353 -14.60 -10.91 -13.98
N VAL A 354 -14.82 -11.10 -15.28
CA VAL A 354 -16.16 -11.14 -15.90
C VAL A 354 -16.88 -12.46 -15.55
N GLN A 355 -16.13 -13.55 -15.48
CA GLN A 355 -16.71 -14.86 -15.16
C GLN A 355 -17.19 -14.94 -13.71
N ILE A 356 -16.42 -14.39 -12.77
CA ILE A 356 -16.82 -14.30 -11.36
C ILE A 356 -18.11 -13.48 -11.25
N ALA A 357 -18.24 -12.37 -11.98
CA ALA A 357 -19.46 -11.56 -11.98
C ALA A 357 -20.71 -12.34 -12.40
N ASN A 358 -20.60 -13.12 -13.49
CA ASN A 358 -21.72 -13.87 -14.04
C ASN A 358 -22.20 -15.01 -13.12
N MET A 359 -21.31 -15.56 -12.28
CA MET A 359 -21.68 -16.62 -11.32
C MET A 359 -22.64 -16.15 -10.22
N PHE A 360 -22.68 -14.83 -9.95
CA PHE A 360 -23.39 -14.27 -8.80
C PHE A 360 -24.62 -13.43 -9.19
N LYS A 361 -24.94 -13.34 -10.49
CA LYS A 361 -26.00 -12.47 -11.02
C LYS A 361 -27.41 -12.79 -10.48
N ASP A 362 -27.71 -14.05 -10.21
CA ASP A 362 -29.03 -14.53 -9.74
C ASP A 362 -29.02 -14.98 -8.27
N SER A 363 -28.03 -14.54 -7.48
CA SER A 363 -27.87 -14.99 -6.09
C SER A 363 -28.91 -14.35 -5.16
N PRO A 364 -29.54 -15.11 -4.24
CA PRO A 364 -30.48 -14.58 -3.24
C PRO A 364 -29.79 -13.86 -2.06
N LEU A 365 -28.46 -13.71 -2.09
CA LEU A 365 -27.70 -13.11 -0.99
C LEU A 365 -27.90 -11.59 -0.91
N SER A 366 -27.70 -11.04 0.30
CA SER A 366 -27.68 -9.59 0.52
C SER A 366 -26.66 -8.91 -0.42
N PRO A 367 -26.99 -7.77 -1.07
CA PRO A 367 -26.06 -7.06 -1.95
C PRO A 367 -24.74 -6.68 -1.30
N LEU A 368 -24.75 -6.36 0.00
CA LEU A 368 -23.53 -6.02 0.75
C LEU A 368 -22.62 -7.24 0.92
N LEU A 369 -23.21 -8.38 1.27
CA LEU A 369 -22.46 -9.63 1.42
C LEU A 369 -21.93 -10.11 0.07
N LEU A 370 -22.74 -9.97 -0.99
CA LEU A 370 -22.33 -10.32 -2.34
C LEU A 370 -21.15 -9.45 -2.82
N ALA A 371 -21.24 -8.14 -2.61
CA ALA A 371 -20.16 -7.21 -2.92
C ALA A 371 -18.88 -7.57 -2.16
N TRP A 372 -18.98 -7.91 -0.87
CA TRP A 372 -17.83 -8.37 -0.09
C TRP A 372 -17.26 -9.68 -0.64
N ILE A 373 -18.08 -10.72 -0.87
CA ILE A 373 -17.63 -12.03 -1.39
C ILE A 373 -16.95 -11.87 -2.75
N ILE A 374 -17.57 -11.16 -3.69
CA ILE A 374 -17.00 -10.90 -5.01
C ILE A 374 -15.65 -10.19 -4.85
N THR A 375 -15.58 -9.17 -4.00
CA THR A 375 -14.32 -8.45 -3.77
C THR A 375 -13.25 -9.34 -3.17
N VAL A 376 -13.58 -10.21 -2.20
CA VAL A 376 -12.62 -11.15 -1.60
C VAL A 376 -12.10 -12.15 -2.64
N ILE A 377 -12.98 -12.72 -3.46
CA ILE A 377 -12.57 -13.65 -4.53
C ILE A 377 -11.66 -12.93 -5.52
N LEU A 378 -12.03 -11.73 -5.95
CA LEU A 378 -11.19 -10.90 -6.83
C LEU A 378 -9.88 -10.51 -6.15
N ARG A 379 -9.88 -10.21 -4.86
CA ARG A 379 -8.67 -9.87 -4.11
C ARG A 379 -7.72 -11.07 -4.04
N VAL A 380 -8.24 -12.25 -3.72
CA VAL A 380 -7.47 -13.50 -3.69
C VAL A 380 -6.98 -13.86 -5.10
N ALA A 381 -7.75 -13.59 -6.15
CA ALA A 381 -7.31 -13.85 -7.53
C ALA A 381 -6.27 -12.84 -8.01
N LEU A 382 -6.56 -11.55 -7.89
CA LEU A 382 -5.81 -10.46 -8.52
C LEU A 382 -4.67 -9.92 -7.66
N GLY A 383 -4.70 -10.09 -6.35
CA GLY A 383 -3.64 -9.64 -5.46
C GLY A 383 -3.51 -8.12 -5.33
N SER A 384 -4.38 -7.28 -5.92
CA SER A 384 -4.37 -5.82 -5.71
C SER A 384 -5.68 -5.35 -5.08
N ALA A 385 -5.58 -4.66 -3.94
CA ALA A 385 -6.73 -4.17 -3.20
C ALA A 385 -7.55 -3.18 -4.04
N THR A 386 -6.89 -2.14 -4.58
CA THR A 386 -7.54 -1.13 -5.43
C THR A 386 -8.18 -1.74 -6.68
N VAL A 387 -7.50 -2.65 -7.39
CA VAL A 387 -8.05 -3.24 -8.62
C VAL A 387 -9.23 -4.16 -8.30
N ALA A 388 -9.12 -5.01 -7.27
CA ALA A 388 -10.23 -5.86 -6.85
C ALA A 388 -11.43 -5.02 -6.42
N ALA A 389 -11.21 -3.94 -5.68
CA ALA A 389 -12.26 -3.06 -5.21
C ALA A 389 -12.97 -2.32 -6.36
N LEU A 390 -12.23 -1.72 -7.29
CA LEU A 390 -12.81 -1.02 -8.44
C LEU A 390 -13.53 -1.95 -9.40
N THR A 391 -12.97 -3.15 -9.62
CA THR A 391 -13.61 -4.18 -10.43
C THR A 391 -14.92 -4.61 -9.77
N ALA A 392 -14.90 -4.95 -8.48
CA ALA A 392 -16.11 -5.31 -7.76
C ALA A 392 -17.15 -4.18 -7.78
N ALA A 393 -16.73 -2.93 -7.59
CA ALA A 393 -17.61 -1.77 -7.62
C ALA A 393 -18.36 -1.65 -8.95
N GLY A 394 -17.66 -1.79 -10.08
CA GLY A 394 -18.29 -1.77 -11.40
C GLY A 394 -19.27 -2.93 -11.61
N LEU A 395 -18.96 -4.11 -11.07
CA LEU A 395 -19.81 -5.29 -11.20
C LEU A 395 -21.10 -5.22 -10.36
N VAL A 396 -21.02 -4.65 -9.16
CA VAL A 396 -22.17 -4.55 -8.25
C VAL A 396 -22.96 -3.26 -8.41
N GLN A 397 -22.46 -2.30 -9.19
CA GLN A 397 -23.14 -1.03 -9.45
C GLN A 397 -24.60 -1.19 -9.88
N PRO A 398 -24.96 -2.13 -10.80
CA PRO A 398 -26.37 -2.32 -11.20
C PRO A 398 -27.28 -2.76 -10.05
N MET A 399 -26.73 -3.37 -8.99
CA MET A 399 -27.49 -3.79 -7.82
C MET A 399 -27.94 -2.62 -6.93
N LEU A 400 -27.41 -1.42 -7.17
CA LEU A 400 -27.76 -0.20 -6.43
C LEU A 400 -28.89 0.61 -7.06
N ALA A 401 -29.46 0.18 -8.19
CA ALA A 401 -30.47 0.94 -8.94
C ALA A 401 -31.73 1.31 -8.14
N SER A 402 -31.98 0.64 -7.00
CA SER A 402 -33.11 0.91 -6.09
C SER A 402 -32.67 1.13 -4.63
N ALA A 403 -31.37 1.26 -4.38
CA ALA A 403 -30.81 1.29 -3.04
C ALA A 403 -30.75 2.71 -2.47
N SER A 404 -30.91 2.86 -1.16
CA SER A 404 -30.77 4.16 -0.50
C SER A 404 -29.32 4.68 -0.57
N PRO A 405 -29.06 6.00 -0.49
CA PRO A 405 -27.70 6.55 -0.44
C PRO A 405 -26.84 5.96 0.69
N ASN A 406 -27.46 5.60 1.83
CA ASN A 406 -26.78 4.92 2.93
C ASN A 406 -26.33 3.50 2.56
N THR A 407 -27.10 2.80 1.73
CA THR A 407 -26.74 1.46 1.23
C THR A 407 -25.54 1.54 0.30
N ALA A 408 -25.46 2.57 -0.54
CA ALA A 408 -24.29 2.81 -1.39
C ALA A 408 -23.02 3.04 -0.53
N ALA A 409 -23.11 3.86 0.52
CA ALA A 409 -21.98 4.09 1.42
C ALA A 409 -21.53 2.81 2.17
N LEU A 410 -22.48 2.01 2.65
CA LEU A 410 -22.18 0.71 3.27
C LEU A 410 -21.59 -0.29 2.28
N MET A 411 -22.01 -0.23 1.01
CA MET A 411 -21.45 -1.08 -0.05
C MET A 411 -20.00 -0.70 -0.38
N VAL A 412 -19.67 0.60 -0.38
CA VAL A 412 -18.27 1.06 -0.47
C VAL A 412 -17.42 0.43 0.63
N LEU A 413 -17.91 0.43 1.89
CA LEU A 413 -17.19 -0.17 3.02
C LEU A 413 -17.11 -1.69 2.93
N ALA A 414 -18.16 -2.37 2.45
CA ALA A 414 -18.15 -3.81 2.24
C ALA A 414 -17.10 -4.21 1.18
N ILE A 415 -17.04 -3.49 0.06
CA ILE A 415 -16.00 -3.67 -0.96
C ILE A 415 -14.61 -3.35 -0.36
N GLY A 416 -14.49 -2.23 0.35
CA GLY A 416 -13.24 -1.82 1.01
C GLY A 416 -12.71 -2.85 1.99
N ALA A 417 -13.59 -3.49 2.76
CA ALA A 417 -13.23 -4.59 3.67
C ALA A 417 -12.88 -5.87 2.93
N GLY A 418 -13.57 -6.19 1.83
CA GLY A 418 -13.25 -7.35 1.01
C GLY A 418 -11.90 -7.22 0.29
N SER A 419 -11.53 -5.99 -0.09
CA SER A 419 -10.30 -5.72 -0.83
C SER A 419 -9.03 -5.86 0.00
N ILE A 420 -9.13 -5.83 1.33
CA ILE A 420 -7.99 -6.03 2.25
C ILE A 420 -7.92 -7.46 2.80
N ALA A 421 -8.81 -8.36 2.37
CA ALA A 421 -8.84 -9.74 2.85
C ALA A 421 -7.79 -10.63 2.17
N ALA A 422 -7.30 -11.64 2.91
CA ALA A 422 -6.56 -12.79 2.38
C ALA A 422 -5.42 -12.46 1.40
N SER A 423 -4.61 -11.45 1.71
CA SER A 423 -3.39 -11.13 0.99
C SER A 423 -2.44 -12.33 0.99
N HIS A 424 -1.94 -12.71 -0.19
CA HIS A 424 -1.01 -13.84 -0.36
C HIS A 424 0.01 -13.55 -1.48
N VAL A 425 0.67 -14.59 -2.00
CA VAL A 425 1.81 -14.51 -2.92
C VAL A 425 1.60 -13.72 -4.22
N ASN A 426 0.36 -13.38 -4.59
CA ASN A 426 0.08 -12.50 -5.73
C ASN A 426 -0.04 -11.02 -5.36
N ASP A 427 0.03 -10.67 -4.07
CA ASP A 427 -0.07 -9.31 -3.56
C ASP A 427 1.29 -8.70 -3.24
N ALA A 428 1.51 -7.46 -3.68
CA ALA A 428 2.68 -6.68 -3.33
C ALA A 428 2.81 -6.52 -1.80
N GLY A 429 1.69 -6.29 -1.11
CA GLY A 429 1.67 -6.14 0.35
C GLY A 429 2.22 -7.36 1.08
N PHE A 430 1.90 -8.58 0.63
CA PHE A 430 2.44 -9.83 1.19
C PHE A 430 3.97 -9.85 1.11
N TRP A 431 4.52 -9.51 -0.05
CA TRP A 431 5.97 -9.51 -0.26
C TRP A 431 6.67 -8.40 0.52
N MET A 432 6.04 -7.24 0.70
CA MET A 432 6.55 -6.20 1.59
C MET A 432 6.65 -6.70 3.03
N PHE A 433 5.59 -7.32 3.56
CA PHE A 433 5.63 -7.88 4.90
C PHE A 433 6.72 -8.94 5.03
N LYS A 434 6.79 -9.85 4.07
CA LYS A 434 7.82 -10.89 4.08
C LYS A 434 9.22 -10.28 4.14
N GLU A 435 9.56 -9.41 3.19
CA GLU A 435 10.94 -8.88 3.07
C GLU A 435 11.34 -7.93 4.22
N TYR A 436 10.39 -7.14 4.76
CA TYR A 436 10.70 -6.21 5.85
C TYR A 436 10.68 -6.85 7.25
N PHE A 437 9.98 -7.97 7.43
CA PHE A 437 9.82 -8.63 8.73
C PHE A 437 10.50 -10.00 8.84
N ASP A 438 10.95 -10.61 7.73
CA ASP A 438 11.89 -11.76 7.70
C ASP A 438 13.22 -11.41 8.37
#